data_AF-A0A0Q4QQQ9-F1
#
_entry.id   AF-A0A0Q4QQQ9-F1
#
_cell.length_a   1.000
_cell.length_b   1.000
_cell.length_c   1.000
_cell.angle_alpha   90.00
_cell.angle_beta   90.00
_cell.angle_gamma   90.00
#
_symmetry.space_group_name_H-M   'P 1'
#
loop_
_entity.id
_entity.type
_entity.pdbx_description
1 polymer ?
#
loop_
_entity_poly.entity_id
_entity_poly.type
_entity_poly.pdbx_seq_one_letter_code
_entity_poly.pdbx_strand_id
1 'polypeptide(L)'
;MGVMNKFMNFLGLQEEEEIIERERSAQPEEPDHEIETSPFEARKNTKGNNIVSIHSQKNVRVILSEPRSYDEAQDIADHLRSRRAVIVNLQRVRTDLALRIVDFLSGTVYALGGNISKLGPNIFLCTPDSVEIQGSITEMMAEDNEYSKMR
;
A
#
# COMPACT_ATOMS: atom_id res chain seq x y z
N MET A 1 -38.41 -10.97 -7.62
CA MET A 1 -38.16 -9.69 -6.93
C MET A 1 -39.07 -9.66 -5.70
N GLY A 2 -38.66 -9.96 -4.48
CA GLY A 2 -37.31 -9.94 -3.93
C GLY A 2 -36.95 -8.55 -3.46
N VAL A 3 -37.42 -8.16 -2.28
CA VAL A 3 -36.81 -7.13 -1.40
C VAL A 3 -37.20 -7.33 0.07
N MET A 4 -38.41 -7.82 0.39
CA MET A 4 -38.87 -7.86 1.79
C MET A 4 -38.28 -9.01 2.63
N ASN A 5 -38.03 -10.17 2.02
CA ASN A 5 -37.44 -11.33 2.72
C ASN A 5 -35.94 -11.16 3.04
N LYS A 6 -35.29 -10.14 2.47
CA LYS A 6 -33.87 -9.82 2.71
C LYS A 6 -33.70 -8.73 3.77
N PHE A 7 -34.74 -7.95 4.06
CA PHE A 7 -34.79 -7.03 5.20
C PHE A 7 -34.96 -7.78 6.53
N MET A 8 -35.75 -8.86 6.54
CA MET A 8 -35.94 -9.72 7.72
C MET A 8 -34.68 -10.51 8.13
N ASN A 9 -33.72 -10.70 7.22
CA ASN A 9 -32.40 -11.29 7.53
C ASN A 9 -31.34 -10.24 7.94
N PHE A 10 -31.65 -8.94 7.84
CA PHE A 10 -30.73 -7.84 8.21
C PHE A 10 -31.08 -7.23 9.58
N LEU A 11 -32.36 -7.26 9.99
CA LEU A 11 -32.68 -7.17 11.41
C LEU A 11 -32.42 -8.56 12.01
N GLY A 12 -31.28 -8.71 12.69
CA GLY A 12 -30.93 -9.90 13.47
C GLY A 12 -31.87 -10.17 14.63
N LEU A 13 -33.14 -10.44 14.31
CA LEU A 13 -34.08 -11.13 15.17
C LEU A 13 -33.77 -12.62 15.01
N GLN A 14 -32.72 -13.02 15.74
CA GLN A 14 -32.44 -14.37 16.23
C GLN A 14 -33.76 -15.16 16.41
N GLU A 15 -33.97 -16.34 15.82
CA GLU A 15 -33.26 -17.62 16.03
C GLU A 15 -33.16 -18.00 17.52
N GLU A 16 -33.64 -19.22 17.85
CA GLU A 16 -33.70 -19.88 19.18
C GLU A 16 -34.91 -19.43 20.05
N GLU A 17 -35.82 -20.24 20.58
CA GLU A 17 -35.93 -21.65 21.01
C GLU A 17 -37.39 -22.13 20.77
N GLU A 18 -37.65 -23.34 20.28
CA GLU A 18 -37.83 -24.58 21.05
C GLU A 18 -39.06 -24.63 22.02
N ILE A 19 -39.87 -25.68 21.82
CA ILE A 19 -40.72 -26.39 22.79
C ILE A 19 -42.23 -26.07 22.84
N ILE A 20 -42.94 -27.19 22.79
CA ILE A 20 -44.36 -27.49 22.67
C ILE A 20 -45.12 -27.30 23.99
N GLU A 21 -46.35 -26.79 23.87
CA GLU A 21 -47.56 -26.90 24.71
C GLU A 21 -47.44 -26.98 26.25
N ARG A 22 -48.03 -25.99 26.95
CA ARG A 22 -48.76 -26.23 28.21
C ARG A 22 -49.80 -25.17 28.56
N GLU A 23 -50.80 -25.63 29.31
CA GLU A 23 -52.17 -25.16 29.56
C GLU A 23 -52.42 -23.76 30.20
N ARG A 24 -53.60 -23.21 29.86
CA ARG A 24 -54.59 -22.40 30.63
C ARG A 24 -54.13 -21.75 31.96
N SER A 25 -54.37 -20.43 32.12
CA SER A 25 -55.52 -19.86 32.86
C SER A 25 -55.39 -18.36 33.23
N ALA A 26 -56.52 -17.63 33.13
CA ALA A 26 -56.99 -16.42 33.85
C ALA A 26 -56.19 -15.07 33.85
N GLN A 27 -56.86 -14.00 33.37
CA GLN A 27 -56.63 -12.55 33.64
C GLN A 27 -57.26 -12.12 34.98
N PRO A 28 -57.21 -10.84 35.48
CA PRO A 28 -56.40 -9.62 35.18
C PRO A 28 -55.85 -8.93 36.48
N GLU A 29 -55.14 -7.78 36.37
CA GLU A 29 -55.26 -6.52 37.17
C GLU A 29 -53.94 -5.71 37.22
N GLU A 30 -54.00 -4.42 36.82
CA GLU A 30 -52.96 -3.38 37.08
C GLU A 30 -53.16 -2.75 38.48
N PRO A 31 -52.17 -2.06 39.09
CA PRO A 31 -52.03 -0.62 38.85
C PRO A 31 -50.60 -0.02 38.96
N ASP A 32 -50.49 1.17 38.37
CA ASP A 32 -49.49 2.24 38.44
C ASP A 32 -48.52 2.28 39.63
N HIS A 33 -47.24 2.54 39.33
CA HIS A 33 -46.38 3.39 40.17
C HIS A 33 -45.30 4.10 39.32
N GLU A 34 -45.60 5.36 38.98
CA GLU A 34 -44.62 6.37 38.59
C GLU A 34 -43.68 6.67 39.76
N ILE A 35 -42.36 6.70 39.54
CA ILE A 35 -41.43 7.38 40.44
C ILE A 35 -40.45 8.22 39.62
N GLU A 36 -40.57 9.52 39.85
CA GLU A 36 -39.79 10.61 39.29
C GLU A 36 -38.31 10.58 39.69
N THR A 37 -37.56 11.36 38.92
CA THR A 37 -36.11 11.57 38.88
C THR A 37 -35.42 11.89 40.21
N SER A 38 -34.15 11.49 40.33
CA SER A 38 -33.16 12.21 41.14
C SER A 38 -31.90 12.48 40.31
N PRO A 39 -31.49 13.75 40.14
CA PRO A 39 -30.24 14.12 39.50
C PRO A 39 -29.12 14.15 40.55
N PHE A 40 -28.24 13.15 40.52
CA PHE A 40 -26.98 13.26 41.24
C PHE A 40 -25.83 12.80 40.33
N GLU A 41 -25.21 13.80 39.71
CA GLU A 41 -23.87 13.69 39.16
C GLU A 41 -22.91 13.18 40.24
N ALA A 42 -22.19 12.11 39.96
CA ALA A 42 -20.74 12.14 39.94
C ALA A 42 -20.18 10.72 39.73
N ARG A 43 -19.13 10.68 38.89
CA ARG A 43 -18.21 9.57 38.63
C ARG A 43 -18.68 8.60 37.56
N LYS A 44 -18.38 8.96 36.31
CA LYS A 44 -17.85 7.97 35.39
C LYS A 44 -16.50 8.44 34.84
N ASN A 45 -15.53 7.61 35.17
CA ASN A 45 -14.13 7.68 34.80
C ASN A 45 -14.03 7.64 33.27
N THR A 46 -14.11 8.79 32.60
CA THR A 46 -13.81 8.90 31.16
C THR A 46 -12.30 8.84 31.02
N LYS A 47 -11.76 7.62 31.10
CA LYS A 47 -10.47 7.30 30.48
C LYS A 47 -10.58 7.80 29.05
N GLY A 48 -9.92 8.91 28.77
CA GLY A 48 -9.83 9.48 27.44
C GLY A 48 -9.39 8.37 26.51
N ASN A 49 -10.32 7.95 25.66
CA ASN A 49 -10.02 7.07 24.55
C ASN A 49 -9.20 7.94 23.60
N ASN A 50 -7.90 8.01 23.86
CA ASN A 50 -6.95 8.78 23.08
C ASN A 50 -6.73 7.98 21.80
N ILE A 51 -7.64 8.16 20.84
CA ILE A 51 -7.60 7.55 19.53
C ILE A 51 -6.46 8.26 18.79
N VAL A 52 -5.25 7.73 18.93
CA VAL A 52 -4.13 8.12 18.09
C VAL A 52 -4.42 7.63 16.68
N SER A 53 -4.50 8.56 15.73
CA SER A 53 -4.54 8.26 14.29
C SER A 53 -3.42 7.27 13.98
N ILE A 54 -3.78 6.04 13.60
CA ILE A 54 -2.84 5.09 13.01
C ILE A 54 -2.52 5.67 11.64
N HIS A 55 -1.51 6.54 11.60
CA HIS A 55 -0.85 6.92 10.38
C HIS A 55 -0.25 5.62 9.86
N SER A 56 -0.97 4.94 8.97
CA SER A 56 -0.43 3.81 8.21
C SER A 56 0.68 4.37 7.34
N GLN A 57 1.87 4.56 7.93
CA GLN A 57 3.04 5.06 7.23
C GLN A 57 3.27 4.12 6.05
N LYS A 58 3.07 4.66 4.85
CA LYS A 58 3.21 3.92 3.61
C LYS A 58 4.67 3.53 3.51
N ASN A 59 5.00 2.29 3.84
CA ASN A 59 6.36 1.78 3.81
C ASN A 59 6.91 1.90 2.38
N VAL A 60 7.78 2.88 2.15
CA VAL A 60 8.48 3.04 0.87
C VAL A 60 9.51 1.93 0.78
N ARG A 61 9.38 1.07 -0.23
CA ARG A 61 10.31 -0.04 -0.48
C ARG A 61 11.16 0.28 -1.69
N VAL A 62 12.47 0.17 -1.52
CA VAL A 62 13.46 0.29 -2.59
C VAL A 62 14.04 -1.09 -2.86
N ILE A 63 14.15 -1.45 -4.13
CA ILE A 63 14.73 -2.72 -4.57
C ILE A 63 16.14 -2.47 -5.11
N LEU A 64 17.07 -3.36 -4.76
CA LEU A 64 18.41 -3.41 -5.33
C LEU A 64 18.42 -4.55 -6.34
N SER A 65 18.86 -4.28 -7.57
CA SER A 65 18.98 -5.28 -8.63
C SER A 65 20.35 -5.20 -9.28
N GLU A 66 21.02 -6.35 -9.41
CA GLU A 66 22.30 -6.50 -10.12
C GLU A 66 22.10 -7.52 -11.25
N PRO A 67 21.46 -7.13 -12.37
CA PRO A 67 21.14 -8.05 -13.45
C PRO A 67 22.42 -8.57 -14.12
N ARG A 68 22.36 -9.78 -14.65
CA ARG A 68 23.44 -10.40 -15.44
C ARG A 68 23.07 -10.63 -16.89
N SER A 69 21.77 -10.60 -17.18
CA SER A 69 21.16 -10.84 -18.48
C SER A 69 20.15 -9.75 -18.83
N TYR A 70 19.76 -9.68 -20.10
CA TYR A 70 18.76 -8.72 -20.55
C TYR A 70 17.35 -9.05 -20.03
N ASP A 71 17.05 -10.33 -19.85
CA ASP A 71 15.70 -10.78 -19.46
C ASP A 71 15.30 -10.28 -18.07
N GLU A 72 16.26 -10.14 -17.16
CA GLU A 72 16.07 -9.58 -15.81
C GLU A 72 15.61 -8.11 -15.83
N ALA A 73 15.75 -7.40 -16.95
CA ALA A 73 15.20 -6.06 -17.09
C ALA A 73 13.67 -6.05 -16.99
N GLN A 74 13.00 -7.15 -17.36
CA GLN A 74 11.55 -7.31 -17.23
C GLN A 74 11.13 -7.37 -15.76
N ASP A 75 11.89 -8.06 -14.91
CA ASP A 75 11.60 -8.12 -13.46
C ASP A 75 11.72 -6.74 -12.80
N ILE A 76 12.69 -5.93 -13.25
CA ILE A 76 12.84 -4.53 -12.83
C ILE A 76 11.61 -3.71 -13.26
N ALA A 77 11.13 -3.89 -14.49
CA ALA A 77 9.92 -3.23 -14.97
C ALA A 77 8.68 -3.60 -14.13
N ASP A 78 8.55 -4.87 -13.73
CA ASP A 78 7.47 -5.32 -12.85
C ASP A 78 7.52 -4.69 -11.46
N HIS A 79 8.72 -4.46 -10.93
CA HIS A 79 8.91 -3.74 -9.68
C HIS A 79 8.48 -2.27 -9.79
N LEU A 80 8.85 -1.61 -10.88
CA LEU A 80 8.44 -0.23 -11.17
C LEU A 80 6.93 -0.11 -11.33
N ARG A 81 6.30 -1.05 -12.05
CA ARG A 81 4.83 -1.15 -12.18
C ARG A 81 4.13 -1.32 -10.83
N SER A 82 4.77 -2.00 -9.89
CA SER A 82 4.30 -2.15 -8.51
C SER A 82 4.53 -0.90 -7.63
N ARG A 83 4.90 0.25 -8.23
CA ARG A 83 5.24 1.51 -7.56
C ARG A 83 6.39 1.37 -6.54
N ARG A 84 7.40 0.57 -6.86
CA ARG A 84 8.65 0.45 -6.08
C ARG A 84 9.80 1.06 -6.85
N ALA A 85 10.64 1.86 -6.19
CA ALA A 85 11.87 2.34 -6.79
C ALA A 85 12.91 1.21 -6.87
N VAL A 86 13.74 1.23 -7.91
CA VAL A 86 14.76 0.21 -8.15
C VAL A 86 16.11 0.85 -8.44
N ILE A 87 17.13 0.44 -7.71
CA ILE A 87 18.52 0.75 -8.04
C ILE A 87 19.08 -0.42 -8.83
N VAL A 88 19.60 -0.12 -10.00
CA VAL A 88 20.11 -1.09 -10.98
C VAL A 88 21.62 -0.94 -11.08
N ASN A 89 22.35 -1.99 -10.70
CA ASN A 89 23.79 -2.07 -10.83
C ASN A 89 24.16 -2.90 -12.07
N LEU A 90 24.71 -2.25 -13.09
CA LEU A 90 25.14 -2.84 -14.35
C LEU A 90 26.67 -3.04 -14.42
N GLN A 91 27.40 -2.93 -13.32
CA GLN A 91 28.87 -3.05 -13.29
C GLN A 91 29.37 -4.43 -13.78
N ARG A 92 28.55 -5.48 -13.64
CA ARG A 92 28.88 -6.85 -14.11
C ARG A 92 28.28 -7.19 -15.46
N VAL A 93 27.66 -6.22 -16.13
CA VAL A 93 27.03 -6.38 -17.43
C VAL A 93 27.97 -5.84 -18.51
N ARG A 94 28.05 -6.53 -19.64
CA ARG A 94 28.80 -6.04 -20.81
C ARG A 94 28.19 -4.72 -21.30
N THR A 95 29.02 -3.79 -21.75
CA THR A 95 28.57 -2.43 -22.13
C THR A 95 27.48 -2.40 -23.19
N ASP A 96 27.53 -3.31 -24.17
CA ASP A 96 26.50 -3.48 -25.20
C ASP A 96 25.14 -3.90 -24.60
N LEU A 97 25.16 -4.81 -23.64
CA LEU A 97 23.95 -5.28 -22.95
C LEU A 97 23.42 -4.23 -21.98
N ALA A 98 24.32 -3.53 -21.28
CA ALA A 98 23.97 -2.46 -20.34
C ALA A 98 23.21 -1.33 -21.05
N LEU A 99 23.66 -0.91 -22.23
CA LEU A 99 22.95 0.09 -23.06
C LEU A 99 21.53 -0.37 -23.39
N ARG A 100 21.37 -1.62 -23.83
CA ARG A 100 20.03 -2.17 -24.14
C ARG A 100 19.12 -2.23 -22.93
N ILE A 101 19.65 -2.60 -21.76
CA ILE A 101 18.90 -2.62 -20.50
C ILE A 101 18.46 -1.19 -20.15
N VAL A 102 19.36 -0.22 -20.23
CA VAL A 102 19.05 1.19 -19.94
C VAL A 102 18.00 1.74 -20.90
N ASP A 103 18.08 1.42 -22.20
CA ASP A 103 17.07 1.84 -23.19
C ASP A 103 15.69 1.24 -22.87
N PHE A 104 15.65 -0.05 -22.55
CA PHE A 104 14.41 -0.73 -22.14
C PHE A 104 13.79 -0.11 -20.88
N LEU A 105 14.62 0.13 -19.86
CA LEU A 105 14.17 0.75 -18.62
C LEU A 105 13.73 2.20 -18.83
N SER A 106 14.43 2.96 -19.68
CA SER A 106 14.06 4.33 -20.05
C SER A 106 12.69 4.38 -20.72
N GLY A 107 12.42 3.45 -21.65
CA GLY A 107 11.08 3.30 -22.24
C GLY A 107 10.02 2.90 -21.22
N THR A 108 10.38 2.02 -20.28
CA THR A 108 9.47 1.57 -19.20
C THR A 108 9.11 2.71 -18.25
N VAL A 109 10.08 3.47 -17.75
CA VAL A 109 9.81 4.59 -16.84
C VAL A 109 9.04 5.68 -17.56
N TYR A 110 9.33 5.95 -18.84
CA TYR A 110 8.58 6.91 -19.64
C TYR A 110 7.10 6.52 -19.76
N ALA A 111 6.82 5.25 -20.05
CA ALA A 111 5.45 4.73 -20.14
C ALA A 111 4.70 4.78 -18.79
N LEU A 112 5.42 4.65 -17.67
CA LEU A 112 4.86 4.70 -16.31
C LEU A 112 4.82 6.11 -15.71
N GLY A 113 5.29 7.15 -16.41
CA GLY A 113 5.41 8.51 -15.87
C GLY A 113 6.43 8.62 -14.73
N GLY A 114 7.41 7.71 -14.70
CA GLY A 114 8.51 7.70 -13.75
C GLY A 114 9.73 8.48 -14.23
N ASN A 115 10.86 8.29 -13.54
CA ASN A 115 12.13 8.92 -13.87
C ASN A 115 13.28 7.90 -13.79
N ILE A 116 14.32 8.12 -14.59
CA ILE A 116 15.59 7.38 -14.53
C ILE A 116 16.74 8.37 -14.31
N SER A 117 17.60 8.09 -13.35
CA SER A 117 18.72 8.96 -12.98
C SER A 117 19.98 8.14 -12.80
N LYS A 118 21.09 8.59 -13.38
CA LYS A 118 22.39 7.95 -13.21
C LYS A 118 22.97 8.32 -11.84
N LEU A 119 23.32 7.33 -11.04
CA LEU A 119 23.94 7.54 -9.73
C LEU A 119 25.47 7.43 -9.77
N GLY A 120 26.01 6.74 -10.77
CA GLY A 120 27.45 6.54 -10.93
C GLY A 120 27.78 5.68 -12.16
N PRO A 121 29.05 5.23 -12.29
CA PRO A 121 29.47 4.37 -13.38
C PRO A 121 28.66 3.07 -13.39
N ASN A 122 27.84 2.90 -14.42
CA ASN A 122 26.96 1.73 -14.59
C ASN A 122 25.96 1.51 -13.43
N ILE A 123 25.59 2.56 -12.67
CA ILE A 123 24.56 2.48 -11.62
C ILE A 123 23.45 3.48 -11.91
N PHE A 124 22.22 2.99 -11.93
CA PHE A 124 21.04 3.76 -12.29
C PHE A 124 19.96 3.62 -11.21
N LEU A 125 19.23 4.71 -10.96
CA LEU A 125 18.03 4.75 -10.15
C LEU A 125 16.83 4.88 -11.08
N CYS A 126 15.89 3.95 -10.99
CA CYS A 126 14.60 4.03 -11.66
C CYS A 126 13.52 4.25 -10.60
N THR A 127 12.73 5.31 -10.77
CA THR A 127 11.63 5.64 -9.86
C THR A 127 10.28 5.65 -10.59
N PRO A 128 9.21 5.17 -9.95
CA PRO A 128 7.85 5.37 -10.42
C PRO A 128 7.37 6.81 -10.14
N ASP A 129 6.18 7.15 -10.66
CA ASP A 129 5.48 8.42 -10.43
C ASP A 129 5.33 8.82 -8.95
N SER A 130 5.32 7.85 -8.05
CA SER A 130 5.10 8.06 -6.61
C SER A 130 6.33 8.50 -5.82
N VAL A 131 7.51 8.61 -6.45
CA VAL A 131 8.77 8.94 -5.79
C VAL A 131 9.42 10.15 -6.45
N GLU A 132 9.56 11.24 -5.68
CA GLU A 132 10.26 12.45 -6.08
C GLU A 132 11.77 12.32 -5.82
N ILE A 133 12.59 12.75 -6.78
CA ILE A 133 14.05 12.79 -6.65
C ILE A 133 14.46 14.25 -6.46
N GLN A 134 15.28 14.52 -5.44
CA GLN A 134 15.87 15.84 -5.19
C GLN A 134 17.38 15.80 -5.32
N GLY A 135 17.95 16.84 -5.93
CA GLY A 135 19.39 16.95 -6.20
C GLY A 135 19.81 16.33 -7.54
N SER A 136 21.10 16.45 -7.86
CA SER A 136 21.70 15.84 -9.04
C SER A 136 23.14 15.46 -8.73
N ILE A 137 23.62 14.39 -9.36
CA ILE A 137 25.02 13.96 -9.26
C ILE A 137 25.70 14.40 -10.55
N THR A 138 26.61 15.36 -10.44
CA THR A 138 27.40 15.82 -11.58
C THR A 138 28.35 14.70 -12.00
N GLU A 139 28.21 14.25 -13.23
CA GLU A 139 29.15 13.31 -13.83
C GLU A 139 30.46 14.07 -14.08
N MET A 140 31.46 13.87 -13.20
CA MET A 140 32.84 14.23 -13.55
C MET A 140 33.22 13.33 -14.72
N MET A 141 33.36 13.92 -15.90
CA MET A 141 33.85 13.25 -17.10
C MET A 141 35.23 12.67 -16.77
N ALA A 142 35.29 11.42 -16.33
CA ALA A 142 36.54 10.69 -16.30
C ALA A 142 36.95 10.48 -17.77
N GLU A 143 38.13 11.00 -18.11
CA GLU A 143 38.77 11.05 -19.42
C GLU A 143 39.11 9.66 -20.01
N ASP A 144 38.21 8.67 -19.94
CA ASP A 144 38.49 7.32 -20.45
C ASP A 144 38.37 7.21 -21.99
N ASN A 145 37.91 8.27 -22.67
CA ASN A 145 37.83 8.30 -24.13
C ASN A 145 39.13 8.71 -24.83
N GLU A 146 40.14 9.21 -24.11
CA GLU A 146 41.38 9.70 -24.74
C GLU A 146 42.47 8.62 -24.90
N TYR A 147 42.40 7.51 -24.14
CA TYR A 147 43.37 6.42 -24.28
C TYR A 147 43.08 5.46 -25.45
N SER A 148 41.83 5.36 -25.91
CA SER A 148 41.50 4.49 -27.06
C SER A 148 41.86 5.13 -28.42
N LYS A 149 42.16 6.42 -28.46
CA LYS A 149 42.47 7.16 -29.70
C LYS A 149 43.97 7.21 -30.02
N MET A 150 44.81 6.67 -29.14
CA MET A 150 46.27 6.71 -29.25
C MET A 150 46.92 5.33 -29.51
N ARG A 151 46.13 4.32 -29.89
CA ARG A 151 46.61 2.98 -30.28
C ARG A 151 46.14 2.58 -31.66
#